data_AF-A0A6S7H1S4-F1
#
_entry.id   AF-A0A6S7H1S4-F1
#
_cell.length_a   1.000
_cell.length_b   1.000
_cell.length_c   1.000
_cell.angle_alpha   90.00
_cell.angle_beta   90.00
_cell.angle_gamma   90.00
#
_symmetry.space_group_name_H-M   'P 1'
#
loop_
_entity.id
_entity.type
_entity.pdbx_description
1 polymer ?
#
loop_
_entity_poly.entity_id
_entity_poly.type
_entity_poly.pdbx_seq_one_letter_code
_entity_poly.pdbx_strand_id
1 'polypeptide(L)'
;MNTPFDSSQEYRATLRREKFKATAIWNDMVNHLRGNVVVKRRRWKMKSYDDCFQGSEAITALQNYVQSHPDLRHSVSRAQLRNLCQIFVQKRILESVEDQKGDFEDGSKLYRFVDVPYSNTGPQVKQDFRRDKALLPLKKEISIREVDILRREISAVRLLELVDIPMLENLLESFENYADDDDDYISNNNLEVEQANKLGREHLDQTLELCDNDQEKTWLKATIECFDLQIKCPLPRRTEIGFRNSWNDSILGIFKTLIDYYRSIVETLFPTNVAEVICEISRLLQNGKYTECLRALQLLVVLLPLDKSQHLQKLLQFMCLSVDNNIQPMAGVDSREGVCAVFMDAILPECEQLDKVQRYFLVNFMMETHANLFHIPEDVLKYLQETLQAFEQGRTDLPVVSKCQRVSVFEYEQQREFCTNQQLEHLINQILDDLTMSLKEKKMVLKGIQKHHPEVFLRQFPDGEI
;
A
#
# COMPACT_ATOMS: atom_id res chain seq x y z
N MET A 1 17.33 -31.16 -44.91
CA MET A 1 18.10 -30.70 -43.74
C MET A 1 17.17 -29.81 -42.92
N ASN A 2 16.44 -30.39 -41.96
CA ASN A 2 15.56 -29.64 -41.06
C ASN A 2 16.36 -29.39 -39.78
N THR A 3 16.81 -28.15 -39.59
CA THR A 3 17.35 -27.70 -38.31
C THR A 3 16.25 -27.77 -37.24
N PRO A 4 16.53 -28.30 -36.04
CA PRO A 4 15.54 -28.30 -34.98
C PRO A 4 15.27 -26.86 -34.55
N PHE A 5 14.01 -26.46 -34.67
CA PHE A 5 13.51 -25.18 -34.17
C PHE A 5 13.67 -25.18 -32.64
N ASP A 6 14.58 -24.36 -32.13
CA ASP A 6 14.94 -24.29 -30.71
C ASP A 6 13.81 -23.63 -29.92
N SER A 7 12.88 -24.48 -29.43
CA SER A 7 11.76 -24.11 -28.55
C SER A 7 12.20 -23.34 -27.29
N SER A 8 13.49 -23.39 -26.94
CA SER A 8 14.08 -22.63 -25.84
C SER A 8 14.20 -21.13 -26.15
N GLN A 9 14.37 -20.73 -27.42
CA GLN A 9 14.48 -19.30 -27.79
C GLN A 9 13.12 -18.60 -27.80
N GLU A 10 12.07 -19.30 -28.22
CA GLU A 10 10.70 -18.77 -28.25
C GLU A 10 10.16 -18.60 -26.82
N TYR A 11 10.43 -19.58 -25.94
CA TYR A 11 10.14 -19.50 -24.51
C TYR A 11 10.91 -18.36 -23.80
N ARG A 12 12.16 -18.11 -24.20
CA ARG A 12 12.95 -16.95 -23.71
C ARG A 12 12.37 -15.61 -24.17
N ALA A 13 11.76 -15.55 -25.35
CA ALA A 13 11.16 -14.34 -25.88
C ALA A 13 9.81 -14.01 -25.21
N THR A 14 9.04 -15.03 -24.82
CA THR A 14 7.79 -14.87 -24.06
C THR A 14 8.06 -14.49 -22.60
N LEU A 15 9.02 -15.15 -21.92
CA LEU A 15 9.42 -14.82 -20.55
C LEU A 15 10.01 -13.41 -20.39
N ARG A 16 10.65 -12.85 -21.43
CA ARG A 16 11.13 -11.45 -21.42
C ARG A 16 10.01 -10.42 -21.61
N ARG A 17 8.85 -10.82 -22.11
CA ARG A 17 7.72 -9.92 -22.39
C ARG A 17 6.72 -9.84 -21.23
N GLU A 18 6.75 -10.78 -20.29
CA GLU A 18 5.87 -10.77 -19.12
C GLU A 18 6.44 -9.87 -18.01
N LYS A 19 5.61 -8.94 -17.51
CA LYS A 19 5.97 -7.98 -16.45
C LYS A 19 6.38 -8.62 -15.11
N PHE A 20 6.14 -9.93 -14.92
CA PHE A 20 6.37 -10.63 -13.65
C PHE A 20 7.07 -11.99 -13.85
N LYS A 21 8.33 -11.94 -14.30
CA LYS A 21 9.18 -13.13 -14.56
C LYS A 21 9.22 -14.11 -13.37
N ALA A 22 9.27 -13.61 -12.13
CA ALA A 22 9.29 -14.44 -10.93
C ALA A 22 7.98 -15.23 -10.74
N THR A 23 6.83 -14.62 -11.03
CA THR A 23 5.50 -15.25 -10.94
C THR A 23 5.30 -16.33 -12.00
N ALA A 24 5.83 -16.11 -13.21
CA ALA A 24 5.81 -17.14 -14.27
C ALA A 24 6.62 -18.38 -13.86
N ILE A 25 7.84 -18.18 -13.35
CA ILE A 25 8.69 -19.26 -12.83
C ILE A 25 8.02 -19.98 -11.65
N TRP A 26 7.38 -19.25 -10.75
CA TRP A 26 6.61 -19.81 -9.63
C TRP A 26 5.50 -20.76 -10.11
N ASN A 27 4.70 -20.31 -11.08
CA ASN A 27 3.61 -21.11 -11.64
C ASN A 27 4.12 -22.36 -12.37
N ASP A 28 5.21 -22.24 -13.11
CA ASP A 28 5.83 -23.38 -13.79
C ASP A 28 6.39 -24.41 -12.78
N MET A 29 6.96 -23.97 -11.66
CA MET A 29 7.39 -24.86 -10.57
C MET A 29 6.23 -25.62 -9.96
N VAL A 30 5.11 -24.95 -9.67
CA VAL A 30 3.90 -25.58 -9.12
C VAL A 30 3.31 -26.59 -10.11
N ASN A 31 3.26 -26.25 -11.40
CA ASN A 31 2.79 -27.16 -12.44
C ASN A 31 3.72 -28.37 -12.63
N HIS A 32 5.04 -28.15 -12.60
CA HIS A 32 6.01 -29.24 -12.68
C HIS A 32 5.91 -30.17 -11.47
N LEU A 33 5.70 -29.63 -10.28
CA LEU A 33 5.48 -30.41 -9.06
C LEU A 33 4.24 -31.29 -9.18
N ARG A 34 3.11 -30.74 -9.66
CA ARG A 34 1.86 -31.50 -9.87
C ARG A 34 1.99 -32.59 -10.94
N GLY A 35 2.73 -32.33 -12.01
CA GLY A 35 2.90 -33.29 -13.11
C GLY A 35 3.91 -34.41 -12.85
N ASN A 36 4.91 -34.17 -11.99
CA ASN A 36 6.04 -35.09 -11.81
C ASN A 36 6.10 -35.76 -10.43
N VAL A 37 5.31 -35.30 -9.46
CA VAL A 37 5.19 -35.98 -8.17
C VAL A 37 4.16 -37.10 -8.26
N VAL A 38 4.59 -38.32 -7.94
CA VAL A 38 3.75 -39.51 -8.02
C VAL A 38 2.87 -39.63 -6.77
N VAL A 39 1.62 -39.20 -6.88
CA VAL A 39 0.61 -39.37 -5.81
C VAL A 39 0.14 -40.82 -5.77
N LYS A 40 0.14 -41.44 -4.58
CA LYS A 40 -0.27 -42.83 -4.37
C LYS A 40 -0.96 -42.99 -3.02
N ARG A 41 -1.74 -44.06 -2.87
CA ARG A 41 -2.19 -44.53 -1.55
C ARG A 41 -0.99 -45.00 -0.74
N ARG A 42 -0.79 -44.45 0.45
CA ARG A 42 0.31 -44.82 1.35
C ARG A 42 -0.22 -45.15 2.73
N ARG A 43 0.32 -46.21 3.34
CA ARG A 43 0.03 -46.58 4.73
C ARG A 43 1.11 -46.00 5.64
N TRP A 44 0.68 -45.25 6.64
CA TRP A 44 1.56 -44.58 7.59
C TRP A 44 0.91 -44.58 8.99
N LYS A 45 1.69 -44.94 10.03
CA LYS A 45 1.22 -45.09 11.42
C LYS A 45 -0.16 -45.78 11.54
N MET A 46 -0.29 -46.97 10.95
CA MET A 46 -1.51 -47.80 10.92
C MET A 46 -2.72 -47.23 10.15
N LYS A 47 -2.68 -45.98 9.67
CA LYS A 47 -3.72 -45.36 8.83
C LYS A 47 -3.33 -45.41 7.35
N SER A 48 -4.31 -45.50 6.46
CA SER A 48 -4.08 -45.40 5.01
C SER A 48 -4.55 -44.03 4.54
N TYR A 49 -3.73 -43.37 3.74
CA TYR A 49 -4.03 -42.06 3.17
C TYR A 49 -3.94 -42.17 1.65
N ASP A 50 -4.98 -41.69 0.96
CA ASP A 50 -5.08 -41.65 -0.49
C ASP A 50 -4.54 -40.31 -1.02
N ASP A 51 -4.06 -40.29 -2.27
CA ASP A 51 -3.53 -39.09 -2.95
C ASP A 51 -2.41 -38.35 -2.23
N CYS A 52 -1.49 -39.12 -1.63
CA CYS A 52 -0.39 -38.57 -0.84
C CYS A 52 0.98 -38.85 -1.49
N PHE A 53 1.92 -37.94 -1.24
CA PHE A 53 3.32 -38.06 -1.64
C PHE A 53 4.24 -37.70 -0.48
N GLN A 54 5.51 -38.09 -0.55
CA GLN A 54 6.49 -37.78 0.50
C GLN A 54 7.13 -36.41 0.27
N GLY A 55 7.47 -35.69 1.34
CA GLY A 55 8.19 -34.41 1.23
C GLY A 55 9.50 -34.51 0.44
N SER A 56 10.20 -35.65 0.57
CA SER A 56 11.42 -35.95 -0.20
C SER A 56 11.19 -36.07 -1.72
N GLU A 57 10.02 -36.54 -2.15
CA GLU A 57 9.63 -36.68 -3.56
C GLU A 57 9.29 -35.32 -4.18
N ALA A 58 8.62 -34.45 -3.43
CA ALA A 58 8.36 -33.08 -3.86
C ALA A 58 9.66 -32.29 -4.08
N ILE A 59 10.60 -32.41 -3.15
CA ILE A 59 11.91 -31.75 -3.29
C ILE A 59 12.69 -32.31 -4.48
N THR A 60 12.65 -33.63 -4.71
CA THR A 60 13.34 -34.24 -5.84
C THR A 60 12.75 -33.79 -7.19
N ALA A 61 11.42 -33.65 -7.28
CA ALA A 61 10.76 -33.12 -8.47
C ALA A 61 11.15 -31.66 -8.75
N LEU A 62 11.18 -30.80 -7.72
CA LEU A 62 11.62 -29.41 -7.88
C LEU A 62 13.11 -29.30 -8.21
N GLN A 63 13.94 -30.19 -7.65
CA GLN A 63 15.36 -30.23 -7.95
C GLN A 63 15.62 -30.56 -9.42
N ASN A 64 14.85 -31.48 -10.00
CA ASN A 64 14.91 -31.80 -11.42
C ASN A 64 14.45 -30.63 -12.32
N TYR A 65 13.40 -29.90 -11.90
CA TYR A 65 12.97 -28.67 -12.59
C TYR A 65 14.06 -27.60 -12.58
N VAL A 66 14.63 -27.32 -11.41
CA VAL A 66 15.66 -26.30 -11.26
C VAL A 66 16.93 -26.63 -12.04
N GLN A 67 17.33 -27.91 -12.08
CA GLN A 67 18.49 -28.36 -12.86
C GLN A 67 18.27 -28.29 -14.38
N SER A 68 17.01 -28.41 -14.82
CA SER A 68 16.64 -28.28 -16.24
C SER A 68 16.36 -26.84 -16.67
N HIS A 69 16.11 -25.93 -15.72
CA HIS A 69 15.80 -24.53 -16.01
C HIS A 69 17.09 -23.70 -16.24
N PRO A 70 17.29 -23.07 -17.42
CA PRO A 70 18.54 -22.40 -17.77
C PRO A 70 18.90 -21.22 -16.85
N ASP A 71 17.91 -20.56 -16.24
CA ASP A 71 18.13 -19.42 -15.34
C ASP A 71 18.35 -19.82 -13.86
N LEU A 72 18.11 -21.09 -13.48
CA LEU A 72 18.15 -21.55 -12.08
C LEU A 72 19.18 -22.66 -11.82
N ARG A 73 19.84 -23.13 -12.88
CA ARG A 73 20.71 -24.33 -12.91
C ARG A 73 21.90 -24.31 -11.95
N HIS A 74 22.28 -23.15 -11.40
CA HIS A 74 23.58 -22.98 -10.74
C HIS A 74 23.55 -22.65 -9.24
N SER A 75 22.39 -22.51 -8.58
CA SER A 75 22.39 -21.88 -7.25
C SER A 75 21.41 -22.42 -6.20
N VAL A 76 20.70 -23.53 -6.43
CA VAL A 76 19.65 -23.97 -5.48
C VAL A 76 20.04 -25.23 -4.71
N SER A 77 20.24 -25.05 -3.41
CA SER A 77 20.42 -26.11 -2.42
C SER A 77 19.10 -26.80 -2.07
N ARG A 78 19.19 -28.04 -1.58
CA ARG A 78 18.02 -28.80 -1.11
C ARG A 78 17.29 -28.11 0.05
N ALA A 79 18.01 -27.35 0.87
CA ALA A 79 17.45 -26.51 1.94
C ALA A 79 16.60 -25.34 1.39
N GLN A 80 17.02 -24.70 0.30
CA GLN A 80 16.22 -23.65 -0.36
C GLN A 80 14.94 -24.23 -0.98
N LEU A 81 15.00 -25.43 -1.55
CA LEU A 81 13.80 -26.13 -2.04
C LEU A 81 12.86 -26.53 -0.90
N ARG A 82 13.40 -26.88 0.27
CA ARG A 82 12.60 -27.11 1.48
C ARG A 82 11.86 -25.84 1.90
N ASN A 83 12.54 -24.69 1.91
CA ASN A 83 11.91 -23.40 2.22
C ASN A 83 10.84 -23.04 1.17
N LEU A 84 11.07 -23.35 -0.11
CA LEU A 84 10.06 -23.17 -1.14
C LEU A 84 8.82 -24.04 -0.88
N CYS A 85 9.01 -25.31 -0.53
CA CYS A 85 7.92 -26.20 -0.14
C CYS A 85 7.21 -25.74 1.14
N GLN A 86 7.91 -25.10 2.08
CA GLN A 86 7.30 -24.45 3.24
C GLN A 86 6.33 -23.34 2.79
N ILE A 87 6.75 -22.50 1.85
CA ILE A 87 5.89 -21.44 1.30
C ILE A 87 4.69 -22.07 0.57
N PHE A 88 4.86 -23.20 -0.14
CA PHE A 88 3.74 -23.92 -0.75
C PHE A 88 2.74 -24.45 0.29
N VAL A 89 3.19 -24.85 1.48
CA VAL A 89 2.30 -25.22 2.60
C VAL A 89 1.58 -24.00 3.15
N GLN A 90 2.30 -22.89 3.40
CA GLN A 90 1.72 -21.63 3.89
C GLN A 90 0.66 -21.05 2.94
N LYS A 91 0.91 -21.12 1.63
CA LYS A 91 -0.01 -20.68 0.58
C LYS A 91 -1.11 -21.70 0.27
N ARG A 92 -1.24 -22.78 1.06
CA ARG A 92 -2.22 -23.88 0.90
C ARG A 92 -2.21 -24.55 -0.48
N ILE A 93 -1.05 -24.59 -1.14
CA ILE A 93 -0.86 -25.39 -2.36
C ILE A 93 -0.65 -26.86 -1.96
N LEU A 94 0.08 -27.07 -0.85
CA LEU A 94 0.29 -28.37 -0.21
C LEU A 94 -0.31 -28.35 1.20
N GLU A 95 -0.85 -29.49 1.63
CA GLU A 95 -1.30 -29.69 3.01
C GLU A 95 -0.63 -30.93 3.59
N SER A 96 -0.18 -30.86 4.85
CA SER A 96 0.31 -32.04 5.55
C SER A 96 -0.87 -32.91 5.99
N VAL A 97 -0.72 -34.20 5.78
CA VAL A 97 -1.77 -35.20 6.06
C VAL A 97 -1.88 -35.52 7.56
N GLU A 98 -0.86 -35.18 8.35
CA GLU A 98 -0.82 -35.42 9.80
C GLU A 98 -1.18 -34.16 10.62
N ASP A 99 -0.59 -33.00 10.29
CA ASP A 99 -0.72 -31.76 11.07
C ASP A 99 -1.04 -30.56 10.18
N GLN A 100 -2.18 -29.90 10.37
CA GLN A 100 -2.54 -28.67 9.62
C GLN A 100 -1.67 -27.45 9.97
N LYS A 101 -0.85 -27.54 11.02
CA LYS A 101 0.03 -26.47 11.53
C LYS A 101 1.42 -27.01 11.88
N GLY A 102 2.22 -27.36 10.89
CA GLY A 102 3.61 -27.77 11.08
C GLY A 102 4.47 -27.44 9.88
N ASP A 103 5.78 -27.30 10.11
CA ASP A 103 6.75 -27.04 9.06
C ASP A 103 6.85 -28.20 8.06
N PHE A 104 7.22 -27.86 6.84
CA PHE A 104 7.56 -28.77 5.78
C PHE A 104 8.85 -29.53 6.13
N GLU A 105 8.77 -30.86 6.03
CA GLU A 105 9.86 -31.78 6.33
C GLU A 105 10.33 -32.51 5.06
N ASP A 106 11.62 -32.37 4.76
CA ASP A 106 12.31 -33.12 3.71
C ASP A 106 12.58 -34.57 4.16
N GLY A 107 11.50 -35.35 4.24
CA GLY A 107 11.56 -36.70 4.77
C GLY A 107 10.35 -37.55 4.37
N SER A 108 9.99 -38.51 5.23
CA SER A 108 8.89 -39.44 4.98
C SER A 108 7.50 -38.89 5.31
N LYS A 109 7.40 -37.62 5.76
CA LYS A 109 6.13 -36.97 6.07
C LYS A 109 5.29 -36.85 4.80
N LEU A 110 3.99 -37.10 4.95
CA LEU A 110 3.05 -37.16 3.84
C LEU A 110 2.36 -35.82 3.62
N TYR A 111 2.29 -35.42 2.36
CA TYR A 111 1.63 -34.21 1.87
C TYR A 111 0.63 -34.56 0.78
N ARG A 112 -0.36 -33.69 0.60
CA ARG A 112 -1.34 -33.77 -0.50
C ARG A 112 -1.55 -32.39 -1.12
N PHE A 113 -2.00 -32.35 -2.37
CA PHE A 113 -2.41 -31.11 -3.03
C PHE A 113 -3.84 -30.73 -2.60
N VAL A 114 -4.08 -29.44 -2.33
CA VAL A 114 -5.36 -28.95 -1.77
C VAL A 114 -6.46 -28.79 -2.83
N ASP A 115 -6.10 -28.61 -4.11
CA ASP A 115 -7.04 -28.26 -5.20
C ASP A 115 -7.23 -29.32 -6.30
N VAL A 116 -7.04 -30.62 -6.02
CA VAL A 116 -7.27 -31.66 -7.04
C VAL A 116 -8.26 -32.71 -6.57
N PRO A 117 -9.55 -32.62 -6.94
CA PRO A 117 -10.46 -33.74 -6.90
C PRO A 117 -10.37 -34.51 -8.22
N TYR A 118 -9.78 -35.71 -8.23
CA TYR A 118 -10.05 -36.66 -9.31
C TYR A 118 -10.30 -38.08 -8.79
N SER A 119 -11.46 -38.55 -9.22
CA SER A 119 -12.09 -39.87 -9.11
C SER A 119 -11.17 -41.09 -9.11
N ASN A 120 -11.51 -42.04 -8.23
CA ASN A 120 -11.17 -43.46 -8.27
C ASN A 120 -11.07 -44.03 -9.69
N THR A 121 -9.86 -44.30 -10.17
CA THR A 121 -9.47 -45.54 -10.88
C THR A 121 -7.98 -45.47 -11.25
N GLY A 122 -7.19 -46.47 -10.82
CA GLY A 122 -5.82 -46.64 -11.29
C GLY A 122 -5.73 -47.12 -12.76
N PRO A 123 -4.52 -47.44 -13.25
CA PRO A 123 -3.82 -46.66 -14.27
C PRO A 123 -3.96 -47.24 -15.68
N GLN A 124 -4.06 -46.39 -16.71
CA GLN A 124 -3.48 -46.70 -18.02
C GLN A 124 -2.88 -45.44 -18.65
N VAL A 125 -1.57 -45.51 -18.84
CA VAL A 125 -0.79 -44.73 -19.79
C VAL A 125 -1.35 -45.01 -21.18
N LYS A 126 -1.90 -43.99 -21.84
CA LYS A 126 -1.71 -43.76 -23.28
C LYS A 126 -1.52 -42.29 -23.54
N GLN A 127 -0.28 -41.94 -23.91
CA GLN A 127 0.00 -40.77 -24.71
C GLN A 127 -0.84 -40.86 -25.98
N ASP A 128 -1.71 -39.88 -26.19
CA ASP A 128 -2.13 -39.49 -27.54
C ASP A 128 -2.14 -37.97 -27.61
N PHE A 129 -1.14 -37.44 -28.30
CA PHE A 129 -1.14 -36.08 -28.82
C PHE A 129 -2.24 -35.97 -29.89
N ARG A 130 -3.33 -35.27 -29.60
CA ARG A 130 -4.08 -34.53 -30.62
C ARG A 130 -4.48 -33.16 -30.10
N ARG A 131 -3.99 -32.15 -30.82
CA ARG A 131 -4.51 -30.78 -30.83
C ARG A 131 -6.02 -30.83 -31.06
N ASP A 132 -6.80 -30.31 -30.13
CA ASP A 132 -7.99 -29.53 -30.44
C ASP A 132 -8.46 -28.70 -29.24
N LYS A 133 -8.66 -27.41 -29.51
CA LYS A 133 -9.54 -26.43 -28.86
C LYS A 133 -10.27 -26.88 -27.59
N ALA A 134 -9.80 -26.37 -26.46
CA ALA A 134 -10.55 -25.41 -25.62
C ALA A 134 -9.68 -25.11 -24.40
N LEU A 135 -8.96 -23.99 -24.43
CA LEU A 135 -8.65 -23.31 -23.17
C LEU A 135 -10.02 -22.95 -22.59
N LEU A 136 -10.57 -23.82 -21.75
CA LEU A 136 -11.62 -23.41 -20.84
C LEU A 136 -11.05 -22.20 -20.10
N PRO A 137 -11.68 -21.01 -20.21
CA PRO A 137 -11.25 -19.90 -19.40
C PRO A 137 -11.40 -20.38 -17.95
N LEU A 138 -10.28 -20.62 -17.27
CA LEU A 138 -10.30 -20.62 -15.83
C LEU A 138 -10.81 -19.22 -15.48
N LYS A 139 -12.10 -19.12 -15.15
CA LYS A 139 -12.66 -17.97 -14.44
C LYS A 139 -11.90 -17.90 -13.13
N LYS A 140 -10.74 -17.25 -13.15
CA LYS A 140 -10.05 -16.83 -11.95
C LYS A 140 -10.90 -15.68 -11.44
N GLU A 141 -11.73 -15.95 -10.43
CA GLU A 141 -12.43 -14.89 -9.72
C GLU A 141 -11.37 -13.93 -9.18
N ILE A 142 -11.45 -12.67 -9.60
CA ILE A 142 -10.51 -11.63 -9.19
C ILE A 142 -10.74 -11.39 -7.70
N SER A 143 -9.68 -11.50 -6.90
CA SER A 143 -9.78 -11.29 -5.46
C SER A 143 -10.12 -9.83 -5.17
N ILE A 144 -10.89 -9.59 -4.10
CA ILE A 144 -11.15 -8.24 -3.56
C ILE A 144 -9.83 -7.47 -3.37
N ARG A 145 -8.74 -8.17 -3.01
CA ARG A 145 -7.40 -7.59 -2.87
C ARG A 145 -6.82 -7.12 -4.21
N GLU A 146 -6.98 -7.90 -5.28
CA GLU A 146 -6.50 -7.52 -6.62
C GLU A 146 -7.27 -6.28 -7.13
N VAL A 147 -8.57 -6.18 -6.83
CA VAL A 147 -9.37 -4.98 -7.15
C VAL A 147 -8.90 -3.77 -6.34
N ASP A 148 -8.58 -3.94 -5.06
CA ASP A 148 -8.09 -2.86 -4.19
C ASP A 148 -6.73 -2.31 -4.66
N ILE A 149 -5.81 -3.21 -5.02
CA ILE A 149 -4.50 -2.84 -5.59
C ILE A 149 -4.68 -2.03 -6.86
N LEU A 150 -5.49 -2.51 -7.81
CA LEU A 150 -5.76 -1.79 -9.05
C LEU A 150 -6.37 -0.41 -8.77
N ARG A 151 -7.31 -0.32 -7.83
CA ARG A 151 -7.92 0.97 -7.44
C ARG A 151 -6.86 1.94 -6.93
N ARG A 152 -5.96 1.47 -6.07
CA ARG A 152 -4.85 2.28 -5.52
C ARG A 152 -3.90 2.73 -6.62
N GLU A 153 -3.46 1.83 -7.49
CA GLU A 153 -2.56 2.16 -8.60
C GLU A 153 -3.14 3.26 -9.50
N ILE A 154 -4.40 3.13 -9.92
CA ILE A 154 -5.07 4.13 -10.76
C ILE A 154 -5.19 5.46 -10.02
N SER A 155 -5.55 5.41 -8.72
CA SER A 155 -5.74 6.62 -7.92
C SER A 155 -4.42 7.37 -7.74
N ALA A 156 -3.31 6.66 -7.52
CA ALA A 156 -1.98 7.24 -7.43
C ALA A 156 -1.60 7.93 -8.74
N VAL A 157 -1.78 7.27 -9.89
CA VAL A 157 -1.46 7.89 -11.20
C VAL A 157 -2.30 9.14 -11.43
N ARG A 158 -3.61 9.11 -11.15
CA ARG A 158 -4.48 10.27 -11.31
C ARG A 158 -4.14 11.42 -10.36
N LEU A 159 -3.71 11.11 -9.15
CA LEU A 159 -3.29 12.11 -8.18
C LEU A 159 -2.07 12.89 -8.70
N LEU A 160 -1.12 12.18 -9.30
CA LEU A 160 0.10 12.78 -9.86
C LEU A 160 -0.15 13.61 -11.12
N GLU A 161 -1.25 13.35 -11.83
CA GLU A 161 -1.67 14.22 -12.93
C GLU A 161 -2.25 15.56 -12.44
N LEU A 162 -2.72 15.62 -11.19
CA LEU A 162 -3.28 16.83 -10.58
C LEU A 162 -2.25 17.59 -9.77
N VAL A 163 -1.23 16.89 -9.28
CA VAL A 163 -0.26 17.36 -8.31
C VAL A 163 1.13 17.23 -8.92
N ASP A 164 1.78 18.36 -9.19
CA ASP A 164 3.12 18.40 -9.81
C ASP A 164 4.19 18.00 -8.78
N ILE A 165 4.32 16.71 -8.46
CA ILE A 165 5.35 16.20 -7.53
C ILE A 165 6.56 15.69 -8.32
N PRO A 166 7.79 16.14 -8.01
CA PRO A 166 8.98 15.77 -8.78
C PRO A 166 9.45 14.33 -8.61
N MET A 167 9.12 13.64 -7.50
CA MET A 167 9.51 12.25 -7.26
C MET A 167 8.40 11.43 -6.59
N LEU A 168 8.31 10.16 -6.99
CA LEU A 168 7.16 9.28 -6.80
C LEU A 168 7.41 8.10 -5.84
N GLU A 169 8.67 7.85 -5.53
CA GLU A 169 9.13 6.61 -4.90
C GLU A 169 8.54 6.46 -3.49
N ASN A 170 8.54 7.53 -2.70
CA ASN A 170 7.98 7.52 -1.33
C ASN A 170 6.46 7.38 -1.29
N LEU A 171 5.75 7.86 -2.32
CA LEU A 171 4.30 7.77 -2.39
C LEU A 171 3.86 6.33 -2.60
N LEU A 172 4.55 5.59 -3.48
CA LEU A 172 4.16 4.22 -3.85
C LEU A 172 4.63 3.17 -2.82
N GLU A 173 5.85 3.28 -2.30
CA GLU A 173 6.40 2.35 -1.30
C GLU A 173 5.60 2.34 0.00
N SER A 174 4.99 3.48 0.33
CA SER A 174 4.23 3.63 1.56
C SER A 174 2.90 2.88 1.59
N PHE A 175 2.24 2.65 0.45
CA PHE A 175 0.93 1.99 0.42
C PHE A 175 1.02 0.46 0.30
N GLU A 176 2.21 -0.08 -0.01
CA GLU A 176 2.46 -1.52 -0.16
C GLU A 176 2.77 -2.20 1.18
N ASN A 177 3.36 -1.49 2.14
CA ASN A 177 3.86 -2.08 3.40
C ASN A 177 2.79 -2.40 4.45
N TYR A 178 1.51 -2.04 4.24
CA TYR A 178 0.47 -2.25 5.25
C TYR A 178 -0.26 -3.60 5.13
N ALA A 179 0.08 -4.44 4.15
CA ALA A 179 -0.55 -5.74 3.95
C ALA A 179 0.20 -6.92 4.57
N ASP A 180 1.46 -6.74 4.98
CA ASP A 180 2.35 -7.81 5.46
C ASP A 180 2.79 -7.67 6.94
N ASP A 181 2.51 -6.55 7.61
CA ASP A 181 2.84 -6.30 9.02
C ASP A 181 1.70 -6.70 9.98
N ASP A 182 1.27 -7.97 9.94
CA ASP A 182 0.37 -8.55 10.96
C ASP A 182 1.11 -8.94 12.26
N ASP A 183 2.45 -8.81 12.33
CA ASP A 183 3.25 -9.48 13.39
C ASP A 183 4.14 -8.60 14.30
N ASP A 184 4.26 -7.27 14.15
CA ASP A 184 5.19 -6.52 15.04
C ASP A 184 4.80 -5.09 15.49
N TYR A 185 3.60 -4.59 15.16
CA TYR A 185 3.08 -3.45 15.92
C TYR A 185 2.51 -3.97 17.23
N ILE A 186 3.18 -3.65 18.33
CA ILE A 186 2.62 -3.73 19.67
C ILE A 186 1.27 -3.00 19.64
N SER A 187 0.18 -3.74 19.40
CA SER A 187 -1.15 -3.33 19.78
C SER A 187 -0.99 -3.03 21.26
N ASN A 188 -1.00 -1.75 21.60
CA ASN A 188 -1.11 -1.29 22.98
C ASN A 188 -2.50 -1.70 23.47
N ASN A 189 -2.66 -3.02 23.68
CA ASN A 189 -3.69 -3.68 24.46
C ASN A 189 -3.42 -3.33 25.92
N ASN A 190 -3.43 -2.04 26.24
CA ASN A 190 -3.68 -1.62 27.60
C ASN A 190 -5.13 -2.05 27.86
N LEU A 191 -5.30 -3.23 28.46
CA LEU A 191 -6.59 -3.74 28.93
C LEU A 191 -7.38 -2.66 29.68
N GLU A 192 -6.69 -1.78 30.41
CA GLU A 192 -7.28 -0.61 31.09
C GLU A 192 -7.93 0.39 30.12
N VAL A 193 -7.31 0.64 28.97
CA VAL A 193 -7.85 1.56 27.96
C VAL A 193 -9.02 0.93 27.22
N GLU A 194 -8.95 -0.35 26.89
CA GLU A 194 -10.05 -1.08 26.26
C GLU A 194 -11.28 -1.15 27.19
N GLN A 195 -11.06 -1.49 28.47
CA GLN A 195 -12.11 -1.48 29.49
C GLN A 195 -12.71 -0.09 29.67
N ALA A 196 -11.87 0.94 29.69
CA ALA A 196 -12.36 2.29 29.85
C ALA A 196 -13.11 2.77 28.60
N ASN A 197 -12.67 2.42 27.38
CA ASN A 197 -13.39 2.71 26.13
C ASN A 197 -14.77 2.04 26.13
N LYS A 198 -14.85 0.79 26.61
CA LYS A 198 -16.11 0.08 26.77
C LYS A 198 -17.04 0.74 27.80
N LEU A 199 -16.52 1.11 28.96
CA LEU A 199 -17.32 1.74 30.03
C LEU A 199 -17.94 3.07 29.56
N GLY A 200 -17.18 3.91 28.88
CA GLY A 200 -17.74 5.16 28.39
C GLY A 200 -18.62 5.02 27.16
N ARG A 201 -18.41 3.98 26.34
CA ARG A 201 -19.35 3.60 25.29
C ARG A 201 -20.74 3.28 25.88
N GLU A 202 -20.78 2.53 26.98
CA GLU A 202 -22.02 2.21 27.72
C GLU A 202 -22.67 3.47 28.32
N HIS A 203 -21.89 4.42 28.84
CA HIS A 203 -22.41 5.71 29.34
C HIS A 203 -22.94 6.61 28.21
N LEU A 204 -22.32 6.60 27.03
CA LEU A 204 -22.84 7.35 25.89
C LEU A 204 -24.19 6.80 25.41
N ASP A 205 -24.41 5.48 25.45
CA ASP A 205 -25.72 4.90 25.14
C ASP A 205 -26.78 5.41 26.12
N GLN A 206 -26.48 5.41 27.42
CA GLN A 206 -27.40 5.94 28.45
C GLN A 206 -27.67 7.44 28.24
N THR A 207 -26.63 8.22 27.92
CA THR A 207 -26.78 9.66 27.64
C THR A 207 -27.62 9.90 26.39
N LEU A 208 -27.45 9.07 25.35
CA LEU A 208 -28.23 9.15 24.12
C LEU A 208 -29.71 8.81 24.35
N GLU A 209 -30.00 7.82 25.20
CA GLU A 209 -31.37 7.44 25.58
C GLU A 209 -32.09 8.54 26.37
N LEU A 210 -31.36 9.27 27.22
CA LEU A 210 -31.91 10.34 28.06
C LEU A 210 -31.95 11.71 27.38
N CYS A 211 -31.28 11.87 26.24
CA CYS A 211 -31.28 13.13 25.50
C CYS A 211 -32.67 13.35 24.86
N ASP A 212 -33.20 14.56 24.91
CA ASP A 212 -34.47 14.92 24.25
C ASP A 212 -34.25 15.72 22.95
N ASN A 213 -33.10 16.38 22.80
CA ASN A 213 -32.77 17.22 21.65
C ASN A 213 -32.25 16.40 20.46
N ASP A 214 -32.97 16.42 19.33
CA ASP A 214 -32.61 15.66 18.12
C ASP A 214 -31.25 16.05 17.52
N GLN A 215 -30.84 17.30 17.67
CA GLN A 215 -29.54 17.77 17.17
C GLN A 215 -28.40 17.20 18.03
N GLU A 216 -28.54 17.27 19.35
CA GLU A 216 -27.59 16.68 20.31
C GLU A 216 -27.53 15.14 20.17
N LYS A 217 -28.66 14.47 19.94
CA LYS A 217 -28.70 13.04 19.62
C LYS A 217 -27.87 12.70 18.39
N THR A 218 -27.97 13.51 17.34
CA THR A 218 -27.23 13.29 16.09
C THR A 218 -25.73 13.46 16.32
N TRP A 219 -25.34 14.47 17.10
CA TRP A 219 -23.95 14.67 17.50
C TRP A 219 -23.41 13.54 18.40
N LEU A 220 -24.20 13.09 19.38
CA LEU A 220 -23.84 11.96 20.25
C LEU A 220 -23.64 10.68 19.45
N LYS A 221 -24.48 10.41 18.44
CA LYS A 221 -24.29 9.27 17.53
C LYS A 221 -22.97 9.34 16.77
N ALA A 222 -22.61 10.49 16.21
CA ALA A 222 -21.32 10.66 15.55
C ALA A 222 -20.13 10.48 16.51
N THR A 223 -20.31 10.90 17.75
CA THR A 223 -19.33 10.69 18.82
C THR A 223 -19.15 9.20 19.15
N ILE A 224 -20.27 8.47 19.29
CA ILE A 224 -20.29 7.02 19.46
C ILE A 224 -19.56 6.31 18.32
N GLU A 225 -19.80 6.72 17.07
CA GLU A 225 -19.13 6.14 15.90
C GLU A 225 -17.61 6.33 15.96
N CYS A 226 -17.13 7.47 16.46
CA CYS A 226 -15.69 7.67 16.68
C CYS A 226 -15.15 6.72 17.76
N PHE A 227 -15.84 6.55 18.89
CA PHE A 227 -15.42 5.61 19.95
C PHE A 227 -15.45 4.15 19.48
N ASP A 228 -16.46 3.76 18.71
CA ASP A 228 -16.56 2.43 18.11
C ASP A 228 -15.33 2.13 17.22
N LEU A 229 -14.84 3.13 16.47
CA LEU A 229 -13.62 2.98 15.66
C LEU A 229 -12.37 2.81 16.51
N GLN A 230 -12.27 3.47 17.67
CA GLN A 230 -11.14 3.28 18.59
C GLN A 230 -11.04 1.84 19.10
N ILE A 231 -12.18 1.13 19.16
CA ILE A 231 -12.26 -0.27 19.58
C ILE A 231 -12.04 -1.20 18.39
N LYS A 232 -12.67 -0.94 17.24
CA LYS A 232 -12.63 -1.82 16.06
C LYS A 232 -11.29 -1.73 15.30
N CYS A 233 -10.75 -0.53 15.16
CA CYS A 233 -9.56 -0.19 14.37
C CYS A 233 -8.66 0.77 15.17
N PRO A 234 -7.99 0.30 16.23
CA PRO A 234 -7.19 1.16 17.10
C PRO A 234 -5.96 1.71 16.36
N LEU A 235 -5.82 3.04 16.32
CA LEU A 235 -4.61 3.67 15.81
C LEU A 235 -3.45 3.54 16.83
N PRO A 236 -2.19 3.41 16.40
CA PRO A 236 -1.02 3.40 17.29
C PRO A 236 -0.92 4.67 18.12
N ARG A 237 -0.59 4.56 19.41
CA ARG A 237 -0.55 5.69 20.36
C ARG A 237 0.79 5.82 21.09
N ARG A 238 1.19 7.06 21.37
CA ARG A 238 2.33 7.40 22.24
C ARG A 238 1.93 7.10 23.69
N THR A 239 2.61 6.15 24.31
CA THR A 239 2.36 5.70 25.69
C THR A 239 2.52 6.80 26.75
N GLU A 240 3.25 7.87 26.42
CA GLU A 240 3.61 8.96 27.32
C GLU A 240 2.49 9.98 27.58
N ILE A 241 1.45 10.03 26.74
CA ILE A 241 0.40 11.08 26.82
C ILE A 241 -0.62 10.82 27.94
N GLY A 242 -0.47 9.73 28.71
CA GLY A 242 -1.24 9.54 29.94
C GLY A 242 -2.74 9.57 29.69
N PHE A 243 -3.21 8.92 28.61
CA PHE A 243 -4.63 8.72 28.35
C PHE A 243 -5.24 7.93 29.51
N ARG A 244 -5.73 8.67 30.50
CA ARG A 244 -6.69 8.19 31.46
C ARG A 244 -8.02 8.61 30.90
N ASN A 245 -8.84 7.63 30.59
CA ASN A 245 -10.25 7.82 30.35
C ASN A 245 -10.89 8.37 31.65
N SER A 246 -10.71 9.66 31.89
CA SER A 246 -11.36 10.40 32.96
C SER A 246 -12.75 10.75 32.45
N TRP A 247 -13.59 9.73 32.32
CA TRP A 247 -14.97 9.90 31.89
C TRP A 247 -15.65 10.92 32.79
N ASN A 248 -16.27 11.90 32.15
CA ASN A 248 -17.10 12.91 32.79
C ASN A 248 -18.40 12.92 31.98
N ASP A 249 -19.53 12.79 32.67
CA ASP A 249 -20.87 12.67 32.09
C ASP A 249 -21.33 13.93 31.32
N SER A 250 -20.55 15.01 31.38
CA SER A 250 -20.80 16.20 30.59
C SER A 250 -20.36 16.06 29.13
N ILE A 251 -21.11 16.69 28.22
CA ILE A 251 -20.80 16.83 26.79
C ILE A 251 -19.34 17.30 26.57
N LEU A 252 -18.87 18.23 27.41
CA LEU A 252 -17.49 18.76 27.37
C LEU A 252 -16.44 17.70 27.77
N GLY A 253 -16.78 16.83 28.72
CA GLY A 253 -15.95 15.70 29.11
C GLY A 253 -15.77 14.70 27.98
N ILE A 254 -16.88 14.34 27.33
CA ILE A 254 -16.88 13.44 26.16
C ILE A 254 -16.03 14.03 25.03
N PHE A 255 -16.22 15.32 24.72
CA PHE A 255 -15.43 16.02 23.70
C PHE A 255 -13.94 15.98 24.05
N LYS A 256 -13.58 16.29 25.30
CA LYS A 256 -12.18 16.26 25.78
C LYS A 256 -11.54 14.88 25.63
N THR A 257 -12.24 13.81 25.96
CA THR A 257 -11.72 12.44 25.78
C THR A 257 -11.36 12.15 24.32
N LEU A 258 -12.20 12.60 23.38
CA LEU A 258 -11.93 12.42 21.96
C LEU A 258 -10.71 13.23 21.50
N ILE A 259 -10.56 14.46 22.00
CA ILE A 259 -9.35 15.26 21.76
C ILE A 259 -8.11 14.53 22.24
N ASP A 260 -8.14 14.03 23.48
CA ASP A 260 -6.99 13.38 24.11
C ASP A 260 -6.61 12.10 23.36
N TYR A 261 -7.59 11.37 22.81
CA TYR A 261 -7.34 10.24 21.92
C TYR A 261 -6.58 10.64 20.65
N TYR A 262 -7.13 11.58 19.86
CA TYR A 262 -6.52 11.96 18.58
C TYR A 262 -5.20 12.72 18.75
N ARG A 263 -4.96 13.39 19.87
CA ARG A 263 -3.64 13.95 20.22
C ARG A 263 -2.62 12.88 20.60
N SER A 264 -3.07 11.70 21.02
CA SER A 264 -2.19 10.62 21.46
C SER A 264 -1.66 9.74 20.34
N ILE A 265 -2.20 9.85 19.12
CA ILE A 265 -1.79 9.00 18.00
C ILE A 265 -0.32 9.24 17.64
N VAL A 266 0.38 8.18 17.22
CA VAL A 266 1.81 8.25 16.88
C VAL A 266 2.01 9.08 15.62
N GLU A 267 1.17 8.82 14.62
CA GLU A 267 1.20 9.41 13.29
C GLU A 267 -0.17 9.97 12.93
N THR A 268 -0.17 11.08 12.19
CA THR A 268 -1.37 11.77 11.71
C THR A 268 -2.22 10.92 10.75
N LEU A 269 -3.49 11.29 10.60
CA LEU A 269 -4.43 10.58 9.71
C LEU A 269 -3.99 10.66 8.24
N PHE A 270 -3.43 11.80 7.82
CA PHE A 270 -2.58 11.87 6.65
C PHE A 270 -1.12 11.66 7.08
N PRO A 271 -0.50 10.51 6.78
CA PRO A 271 0.86 10.21 7.21
C PRO A 271 1.92 11.15 6.61
N THR A 272 3.11 11.20 7.20
CA THR A 272 4.15 12.18 6.85
C THR A 272 4.69 12.01 5.42
N ASN A 273 4.68 10.78 4.91
CA ASN A 273 5.04 10.43 3.54
C ASN A 273 4.16 11.12 2.47
N VAL A 274 2.95 11.58 2.81
CA VAL A 274 2.08 12.32 1.89
C VAL A 274 2.12 13.84 2.12
N ALA A 275 3.05 14.34 2.95
CA ALA A 275 3.14 15.77 3.27
C ALA A 275 3.33 16.63 2.01
N GLU A 276 4.21 16.24 1.08
CA GLU A 276 4.43 16.99 -0.17
C GLU A 276 3.16 17.09 -1.02
N VAL A 277 2.39 16.00 -1.10
CA VAL A 277 1.09 15.97 -1.79
C VAL A 277 0.13 16.95 -1.14
N ILE A 278 0.04 16.93 0.19
CA ILE A 278 -0.82 17.83 0.96
C ILE A 278 -0.44 19.30 0.72
N CYS A 279 0.86 19.59 0.63
CA CYS A 279 1.36 20.95 0.41
C CYS A 279 1.00 21.44 -1.01
N GLU A 280 1.01 20.57 -2.02
CA GLU A 280 0.49 20.91 -3.35
C GLU A 280 -1.06 20.97 -3.44
N ILE A 281 -1.79 20.10 -2.74
CA ILE A 281 -3.26 20.19 -2.62
C ILE A 281 -3.66 21.53 -2.00
N SER A 282 -2.93 21.96 -0.96
CA SER A 282 -3.10 23.29 -0.37
C SER A 282 -2.85 24.41 -1.39
N ARG A 283 -1.86 24.25 -2.28
CA ARG A 283 -1.60 25.20 -3.37
C ARG A 283 -2.77 25.27 -4.36
N LEU A 284 -3.41 24.13 -4.69
CA LEU A 284 -4.63 24.11 -5.51
C LEU A 284 -5.77 24.89 -4.84
N LEU A 285 -5.94 24.71 -3.53
CA LEU A 285 -6.94 25.42 -2.75
C LEU A 285 -6.69 26.94 -2.75
N GLN A 286 -5.45 27.36 -2.52
CA GLN A 286 -5.05 28.78 -2.53
C GLN A 286 -5.24 29.44 -3.90
N ASN A 287 -5.04 28.67 -4.98
CA ASN A 287 -5.27 29.12 -6.35
C ASN A 287 -6.75 29.12 -6.77
N GLY A 288 -7.69 28.79 -5.87
CA GLY A 288 -9.12 28.75 -6.15
C GLY A 288 -9.56 27.57 -7.04
N LYS A 289 -8.71 26.57 -7.24
CA LYS A 289 -9.02 25.35 -8.01
C LYS A 289 -9.73 24.32 -7.13
N TYR A 290 -10.92 24.67 -6.63
CA TYR A 290 -11.65 23.87 -5.62
C TYR A 290 -12.04 22.48 -6.13
N THR A 291 -12.39 22.35 -7.41
CA THR A 291 -12.76 21.07 -8.04
C THR A 291 -11.59 20.09 -8.09
N GLU A 292 -10.42 20.59 -8.51
CA GLU A 292 -9.18 19.81 -8.58
C GLU A 292 -8.65 19.49 -7.17
N CYS A 293 -8.79 20.43 -6.23
CA CYS A 293 -8.46 20.21 -4.82
C CYS A 293 -9.31 19.07 -4.21
N LEU A 294 -10.63 19.12 -4.35
CA LEU A 294 -11.52 18.06 -3.88
C LEU A 294 -11.18 16.72 -4.54
N ARG A 295 -10.95 16.73 -5.86
CA ARG A 295 -10.58 15.52 -6.60
C ARG A 295 -9.25 14.93 -6.13
N ALA A 296 -8.24 15.76 -5.89
CA ALA A 296 -6.95 15.32 -5.36
C ALA A 296 -7.09 14.74 -3.94
N LEU A 297 -7.92 15.36 -3.08
CA LEU A 297 -8.23 14.83 -1.76
C LEU A 297 -8.97 13.50 -1.81
N GLN A 298 -9.97 13.35 -2.70
CA GLN A 298 -10.67 12.07 -2.92
C GLN A 298 -9.69 10.96 -3.31
N LEU A 299 -8.79 11.24 -4.26
CA LEU A 299 -7.77 10.29 -4.69
C LEU A 299 -6.80 9.94 -3.56
N LEU A 300 -6.39 10.94 -2.76
CA LEU A 300 -5.51 10.72 -1.61
C LEU A 300 -6.19 9.86 -0.52
N VAL A 301 -7.46 10.11 -0.22
CA VAL A 301 -8.24 9.32 0.76
C VAL A 301 -8.41 7.87 0.30
N VAL A 302 -8.52 7.61 -1.01
CA VAL A 302 -8.57 6.25 -1.58
C VAL A 302 -7.25 5.48 -1.38
N LEU A 303 -6.12 6.20 -1.30
CA LEU A 303 -4.80 5.65 -1.06
C LEU A 303 -4.52 5.39 0.43
N LEU A 304 -5.17 6.13 1.33
CA LEU A 304 -4.98 5.95 2.77
C LEU A 304 -5.28 4.51 3.24
N PRO A 305 -4.63 4.06 4.32
CA PRO A 305 -5.05 2.85 5.04
C PRO A 305 -6.52 2.93 5.44
N LEU A 306 -7.20 1.77 5.43
CA LEU A 306 -8.64 1.71 5.73
C LEU A 306 -8.94 2.32 7.11
N ASP A 307 -8.13 2.02 8.11
CA ASP A 307 -8.30 2.52 9.47
C ASP A 307 -8.23 4.05 9.51
N LYS A 308 -7.19 4.64 8.91
CA LYS A 308 -7.01 6.10 8.86
C LYS A 308 -8.13 6.80 8.08
N SER A 309 -8.57 6.20 6.96
CA SER A 309 -9.68 6.71 6.15
C SER A 309 -11.01 6.70 6.92
N GLN A 310 -11.31 5.61 7.65
CA GLN A 310 -12.49 5.52 8.50
C GLN A 310 -12.46 6.52 9.66
N HIS A 311 -11.31 6.63 10.35
CA HIS A 311 -11.13 7.62 11.40
C HIS A 311 -11.30 9.04 10.88
N LEU A 312 -10.74 9.37 9.71
CA LEU A 312 -10.92 10.68 9.08
C LEU A 312 -12.39 10.98 8.76
N GLN A 313 -13.12 10.01 8.20
CA GLN A 313 -14.53 10.18 7.86
C GLN A 313 -15.39 10.50 9.09
N LYS A 314 -15.24 9.71 10.15
CA LYS A 314 -16.04 9.87 11.37
C LYS A 314 -15.64 11.11 12.15
N LEU A 315 -14.34 11.42 12.18
CA LEU A 315 -13.85 12.65 12.80
C LEU A 315 -14.38 13.91 12.09
N LEU A 316 -14.33 13.97 10.75
CA LEU A 316 -14.88 15.11 10.02
C LEU A 316 -16.39 15.26 10.23
N GLN A 317 -17.13 14.15 10.24
CA GLN A 317 -18.57 14.16 10.55
C GLN A 317 -18.85 14.69 11.96
N PHE A 318 -18.09 14.23 12.96
CA PHE A 318 -18.15 14.72 14.33
C PHE A 318 -17.85 16.23 14.39
N MET A 319 -16.78 16.69 13.74
CA MET A 319 -16.37 18.09 13.71
C MET A 319 -17.46 18.99 13.12
N CYS A 320 -18.08 18.59 12.00
CA CYS A 320 -19.18 19.34 11.39
C CYS A 320 -20.36 19.45 12.35
N LEU A 321 -20.79 18.33 12.95
CA LEU A 321 -21.91 18.31 13.89
C LEU A 321 -21.60 19.09 15.17
N SER A 322 -20.35 19.10 15.65
CA SER A 322 -19.95 19.93 16.80
C SER A 322 -20.16 21.41 16.52
N VAL A 323 -19.79 21.86 15.33
CA VAL A 323 -19.97 23.25 14.92
C VAL A 323 -21.46 23.58 14.74
N ASP A 324 -22.22 22.71 14.08
CA ASP A 324 -23.66 22.91 13.84
C ASP A 324 -24.48 22.94 15.13
N ASN A 325 -24.07 22.18 16.15
CA ASN A 325 -24.68 22.15 17.48
C ASN A 325 -24.14 23.24 18.44
N ASN A 326 -23.27 24.14 17.97
CA ASN A 326 -22.59 25.16 18.80
C ASN A 326 -21.87 24.58 20.02
N ILE A 327 -21.36 23.35 19.91
CA ILE A 327 -20.59 22.70 20.98
C ILE A 327 -19.20 23.32 20.99
N GLN A 328 -18.92 24.12 22.01
CA GLN A 328 -17.65 24.83 22.12
C GLN A 328 -16.56 23.92 22.71
N PRO A 329 -15.42 23.75 22.03
CA PRO A 329 -14.33 22.91 22.52
C PRO A 329 -13.63 23.53 23.74
N MET A 330 -13.56 24.86 23.79
CA MET A 330 -12.92 25.66 24.83
C MET A 330 -13.59 27.03 24.92
N ALA A 331 -13.58 27.66 26.10
CA ALA A 331 -14.15 28.99 26.29
C ALA A 331 -13.37 30.05 25.49
N GLY A 332 -14.06 30.89 24.71
CA GLY A 332 -13.50 32.08 24.06
C GLY A 332 -12.93 31.88 22.65
N VAL A 333 -13.20 30.76 21.98
CA VAL A 333 -12.81 30.51 20.59
C VAL A 333 -14.07 30.36 19.72
N ASP A 334 -14.06 30.95 18.52
CA ASP A 334 -15.10 30.71 17.51
C ASP A 334 -15.24 29.21 17.25
N SER A 335 -16.45 28.66 17.32
CA SER A 335 -16.68 27.20 17.41
C SER A 335 -16.02 26.43 16.26
N ARG A 336 -16.07 26.94 15.04
CA ARG A 336 -15.46 26.31 13.86
C ARG A 336 -13.93 26.37 13.87
N GLU A 337 -13.35 27.55 14.10
CA GLU A 337 -11.90 27.71 14.17
C GLU A 337 -11.30 26.89 15.31
N GLY A 338 -11.97 26.88 16.47
CA GLY A 338 -11.56 26.08 17.63
C GLY A 338 -11.60 24.58 17.37
N VAL A 339 -12.67 24.08 16.73
CA VAL A 339 -12.77 22.65 16.37
C VAL A 339 -11.68 22.27 15.37
N CYS A 340 -11.45 23.08 14.33
CA CYS A 340 -10.36 22.86 13.38
C CYS A 340 -8.99 22.85 14.08
N ALA A 341 -8.69 23.86 14.89
CA ALA A 341 -7.40 24.00 15.56
C ALA A 341 -7.09 22.83 16.51
N VAL A 342 -8.11 22.25 17.13
CA VAL A 342 -7.96 21.12 18.07
C VAL A 342 -7.57 19.83 17.36
N PHE A 343 -8.12 19.56 16.16
CA PHE A 343 -7.89 18.31 15.42
C PHE A 343 -6.91 18.45 14.25
N MET A 344 -6.49 19.66 13.91
CA MET A 344 -5.59 19.94 12.79
C MET A 344 -4.32 19.09 12.84
N ASP A 345 -3.68 19.01 14.00
CA ASP A 345 -2.43 18.24 14.20
C ASP A 345 -2.64 16.74 14.27
N ALA A 346 -3.88 16.27 14.46
CA ALA A 346 -4.21 14.85 14.31
C ALA A 346 -4.50 14.48 12.85
N ILE A 347 -5.07 15.42 12.07
CA ILE A 347 -5.44 15.19 10.67
C ILE A 347 -4.23 15.36 9.75
N LEU A 348 -3.55 16.51 9.81
CA LEU A 348 -2.50 16.90 8.86
C LEU A 348 -1.09 16.75 9.45
N PRO A 349 -0.13 16.21 8.68
CA PRO A 349 1.27 16.15 9.12
C PRO A 349 1.85 17.56 9.23
N GLU A 350 2.93 17.70 10.01
CA GLU A 350 3.74 18.91 9.98
C GLU A 350 4.52 18.98 8.66
N CYS A 351 4.38 20.11 7.95
CA CYS A 351 5.06 20.41 6.68
C CYS A 351 5.61 21.83 6.79
N GLU A 352 6.91 22.04 6.57
CA GLU A 352 7.53 23.37 6.65
C GLU A 352 6.92 24.36 5.63
N GLN A 353 6.43 23.85 4.49
CA GLN A 353 5.83 24.66 3.44
C GLN A 353 4.36 25.03 3.72
N LEU A 354 3.76 24.46 4.77
CA LEU A 354 2.34 24.62 5.07
C LEU A 354 2.13 25.31 6.42
N ASP A 355 1.80 26.60 6.37
CA ASP A 355 1.57 27.40 7.57
C ASP A 355 0.26 27.03 8.28
N LYS A 356 0.08 27.53 9.51
CA LYS A 356 -1.14 27.26 10.32
C LYS A 356 -2.43 27.71 9.65
N VAL A 357 -2.39 28.80 8.89
CA VAL A 357 -3.56 29.39 8.22
C VAL A 357 -3.97 28.51 7.04
N GLN A 358 -3.00 28.06 6.24
CA GLN A 358 -3.21 27.15 5.12
C GLN A 358 -3.72 25.78 5.61
N ARG A 359 -3.16 25.26 6.71
CA ARG A 359 -3.68 24.04 7.37
C ARG A 359 -5.12 24.19 7.82
N TYR A 360 -5.46 25.33 8.44
CA TYR A 360 -6.84 25.65 8.82
C TYR A 360 -7.77 25.65 7.61
N PHE A 361 -7.43 26.38 6.54
CA PHE A 361 -8.27 26.43 5.34
C PHE A 361 -8.45 25.05 4.69
N LEU A 362 -7.40 24.22 4.69
CA LEU A 362 -7.48 22.88 4.14
C LEU A 362 -8.40 21.97 4.98
N VAL A 363 -8.26 21.96 6.31
CA VAL A 363 -9.17 21.19 7.20
C VAL A 363 -10.61 21.71 7.09
N ASN A 364 -10.79 23.04 7.07
CA ASN A 364 -12.10 23.65 6.89
C ASN A 364 -12.74 23.25 5.54
N PHE A 365 -11.96 23.25 4.46
CA PHE A 365 -12.42 22.79 3.14
C PHE A 365 -12.82 21.30 3.16
N MET A 366 -12.06 20.44 3.86
CA MET A 366 -12.46 19.04 4.05
C MET A 366 -13.78 18.92 4.83
N MET A 367 -14.00 19.76 5.85
CA MET A 367 -15.28 19.80 6.57
C MET A 367 -16.43 20.24 5.65
N GLU A 368 -16.26 21.29 4.85
CA GLU A 368 -17.29 21.79 3.93
C GLU A 368 -17.65 20.75 2.84
N THR A 369 -16.67 19.95 2.43
CA THR A 369 -16.81 18.95 1.36
C THR A 369 -16.92 17.51 1.84
N HIS A 370 -17.03 17.27 3.15
CA HIS A 370 -16.96 15.93 3.76
C HIS A 370 -17.95 14.92 3.16
N ALA A 371 -19.14 15.38 2.74
CA ALA A 371 -20.14 14.55 2.08
C ALA A 371 -19.63 13.94 0.77
N ASN A 372 -18.80 14.69 0.03
CA ASN A 372 -18.26 14.27 -1.27
C ASN A 372 -16.83 13.70 -1.17
N LEU A 373 -16.09 14.04 -0.12
CA LEU A 373 -14.67 13.73 0.06
C LEU A 373 -14.33 12.23 -0.02
N PHE A 374 -15.24 11.35 0.42
CA PHE A 374 -15.01 9.90 0.47
C PHE A 374 -15.55 9.15 -0.75
N HIS A 375 -16.08 9.87 -1.74
CA HIS A 375 -16.51 9.25 -3.00
C HIS A 375 -15.30 8.92 -3.87
N ILE A 376 -15.29 7.69 -4.40
CA ILE A 376 -14.29 7.28 -5.39
C ILE A 376 -14.61 8.01 -6.70
N PRO A 377 -13.65 8.73 -7.32
CA PRO A 377 -13.90 9.43 -8.57
C PRO A 377 -14.40 8.50 -9.69
N GLU A 378 -15.39 8.97 -10.47
CA GLU A 378 -16.08 8.15 -11.49
C GLU A 378 -15.15 7.57 -12.55
N ASP A 379 -14.10 8.30 -12.92
CA ASP A 379 -13.13 7.84 -13.90
C ASP A 379 -12.26 6.69 -13.38
N VAL A 380 -11.99 6.64 -12.07
CA VAL A 380 -11.32 5.50 -11.42
C VAL A 380 -12.24 4.28 -11.47
N LEU A 381 -13.53 4.45 -11.14
CA LEU A 381 -14.53 3.37 -11.20
C LEU A 381 -14.73 2.84 -12.62
N LYS A 382 -14.84 3.74 -13.60
CA LYS A 382 -14.98 3.38 -15.01
C LYS A 382 -13.78 2.58 -15.50
N TYR A 383 -12.57 3.04 -15.19
CA TYR A 383 -11.36 2.35 -15.57
C TYR A 383 -11.27 0.96 -14.91
N LEU A 384 -11.60 0.86 -13.61
CA LEU A 384 -11.66 -0.41 -12.91
C LEU A 384 -12.65 -1.36 -13.59
N GLN A 385 -13.84 -0.88 -13.92
CA GLN A 385 -14.86 -1.68 -14.59
C GLN A 385 -14.39 -2.19 -15.96
N GLU A 386 -13.77 -1.33 -16.78
CA GLU A 386 -13.20 -1.71 -18.08
C GLU A 386 -12.07 -2.75 -17.93
N THR A 387 -11.22 -2.58 -16.92
CA THR A 387 -10.12 -3.48 -16.59
C THR A 387 -10.63 -4.85 -16.13
N LEU A 388 -11.63 -4.87 -15.24
CA LEU A 388 -12.27 -6.10 -14.77
C LEU A 388 -12.96 -6.84 -15.92
N GLN A 389 -13.66 -6.13 -16.81
CA GLN A 389 -14.27 -6.72 -18.00
C GLN A 389 -13.24 -7.31 -18.96
N ALA A 390 -12.09 -6.64 -19.15
CA ALA A 390 -11.00 -7.19 -19.95
C ALA A 390 -10.47 -8.50 -19.34
N PHE A 391 -10.26 -8.53 -18.02
CA PHE A 391 -9.85 -9.75 -17.33
C PHE A 391 -10.88 -10.89 -17.46
N GLU A 392 -12.17 -10.60 -17.30
CA GLU A 392 -13.25 -11.59 -17.49
C GLU A 392 -13.28 -12.17 -18.91
N GLN A 393 -12.89 -11.36 -19.91
CA GLN A 393 -12.81 -11.75 -21.31
C GLN A 393 -11.47 -12.43 -21.67
N GLY A 394 -10.56 -12.63 -20.71
CA GLY A 394 -9.24 -13.22 -20.94
C GLY A 394 -8.31 -12.33 -21.76
N ARG A 395 -8.60 -11.03 -21.80
CA ARG A 395 -7.82 -10.01 -22.51
C ARG A 395 -6.67 -9.51 -21.64
N THR A 396 -5.49 -9.38 -22.24
CA THR A 396 -4.28 -8.85 -21.60
C THR A 396 -3.93 -7.43 -22.09
N ASP A 397 -4.68 -6.91 -23.06
CA ASP A 397 -4.68 -5.52 -23.48
C ASP A 397 -5.42 -4.66 -22.45
N LEU A 398 -4.79 -4.49 -21.29
CA LEU A 398 -5.27 -3.52 -20.30
C LEU A 398 -5.14 -2.11 -20.89
N PRO A 399 -6.11 -1.22 -20.60
CA PRO A 399 -5.93 0.18 -20.91
C PRO A 399 -4.62 0.67 -20.25
N VAL A 400 -3.94 1.63 -20.89
CA VAL A 400 -2.67 2.12 -20.36
C VAL A 400 -3.00 3.28 -19.41
N VAL A 401 -2.77 3.11 -18.10
CA VAL A 401 -2.90 4.22 -17.12
C VAL A 401 -1.81 5.29 -17.33
N SER A 402 -0.76 4.99 -18.09
CA SER A 402 0.38 5.88 -18.30
C SER A 402 0.18 6.85 -19.47
N LYS A 403 0.23 8.16 -19.19
CA LYS A 403 0.53 9.20 -20.20
C LYS A 403 2.03 9.36 -20.44
N CYS A 404 2.87 8.77 -19.59
CA CYS A 404 4.31 8.80 -19.76
C CYS A 404 4.71 7.89 -20.92
N GLN A 405 5.47 8.44 -21.87
CA GLN A 405 6.16 7.66 -22.87
C GLN A 405 7.45 7.14 -22.26
N ARG A 406 7.70 5.82 -22.37
CA ARG A 406 8.94 5.23 -21.86
C ARG A 406 10.10 5.71 -22.72
N VAL A 407 10.94 6.53 -22.12
CA VAL A 407 12.21 6.97 -22.70
C VAL A 407 13.17 5.77 -22.79
N SER A 408 13.98 5.73 -23.85
CA SER A 408 14.99 4.67 -23.98
C SER A 408 16.07 4.83 -22.89
N VAL A 409 16.73 3.73 -22.49
CA VAL A 409 17.82 3.80 -21.49
C VAL A 409 18.91 4.78 -21.94
N PHE A 410 19.23 4.78 -23.22
CA PHE A 410 20.19 5.70 -23.82
C PHE A 410 19.76 7.17 -23.69
N GLU A 411 18.50 7.48 -24.02
CA GLU A 411 17.96 8.83 -23.93
C GLU A 411 17.86 9.30 -22.46
N TYR A 412 17.53 8.39 -21.53
CA TYR A 412 17.57 8.67 -20.09
C TYR A 412 18.99 9.02 -19.61
N GLU A 413 20.00 8.24 -19.99
CA GLU A 413 21.39 8.51 -19.60
C GLU A 413 21.85 9.88 -20.13
N GLN A 414 21.46 10.20 -21.37
CA GLN A 414 21.79 11.49 -22.00
C GLN A 414 21.07 12.66 -21.31
N GLN A 415 19.78 12.53 -21.02
CA GLN A 415 19.00 13.53 -20.27
C GLN A 415 19.54 13.72 -18.86
N ARG A 416 19.89 12.63 -18.17
CA ARG A 416 20.46 12.67 -16.82
C ARG A 416 21.76 13.47 -16.80
N GLU A 417 22.68 13.18 -17.71
CA GLU A 417 23.96 13.89 -17.79
C GLU A 417 23.75 15.36 -18.17
N PHE A 418 22.92 15.64 -19.18
CA PHE A 418 22.62 16.99 -19.62
C PHE A 418 21.97 17.85 -18.53
N CYS A 419 20.90 17.38 -17.90
CA CYS A 419 20.19 18.11 -16.85
C CYS A 419 21.09 18.33 -15.62
N THR A 420 21.87 17.33 -15.22
CA THR A 420 22.80 17.46 -14.09
C THR A 420 23.85 18.53 -14.39
N ASN A 421 24.46 18.49 -15.58
CA ASN A 421 25.46 19.47 -15.99
C ASN A 421 24.86 20.89 -16.06
N GLN A 422 23.66 21.04 -16.64
CA GLN A 422 22.98 22.33 -16.74
C GLN A 422 22.66 22.92 -15.36
N GLN A 423 22.16 22.11 -14.42
CA GLN A 423 21.85 22.59 -13.07
C GLN A 423 23.11 22.90 -12.26
N LEU A 424 24.19 22.14 -12.45
CA LEU A 424 25.49 22.47 -11.85
C LEU A 424 26.05 23.79 -12.41
N GLU A 425 25.92 24.06 -13.70
CA GLU A 425 26.29 25.36 -14.28
C GLU A 425 25.43 26.50 -13.72
N HIS A 426 24.11 26.27 -13.57
CA HIS A 426 23.22 27.26 -12.96
C HIS A 426 23.58 27.52 -11.50
N LEU A 427 23.87 26.48 -10.72
CA LEU A 427 24.32 26.59 -9.33
C LEU A 427 25.65 27.36 -9.21
N ILE A 428 26.63 27.09 -10.09
CA ILE A 428 27.88 27.85 -10.14
C ILE A 428 27.58 29.34 -10.34
N ASN A 429 26.73 29.69 -11.30
CA ASN A 429 26.36 31.09 -11.56
C ASN A 429 25.64 31.71 -10.36
N GLN A 430 24.70 31.01 -9.73
CA GLN A 430 24.01 31.48 -8.53
C GLN A 430 24.99 31.74 -7.38
N ILE A 431 25.97 30.86 -7.14
CA ILE A 431 27.01 31.07 -6.12
C ILE A 431 27.88 32.29 -6.44
N LEU A 432 28.23 32.49 -7.70
CA LEU A 432 29.01 33.65 -8.14
C LEU A 432 28.24 34.95 -7.93
N ASP A 433 26.95 34.97 -8.27
CA ASP A 433 26.08 36.16 -8.19
C ASP A 433 25.56 36.45 -6.77
N ASP A 434 25.64 35.51 -5.82
CA ASP A 434 25.15 35.70 -4.45
C ASP A 434 25.94 36.76 -3.66
N LEU A 435 25.32 37.89 -3.33
CA LEU A 435 25.97 38.98 -2.59
C LEU A 435 26.05 38.76 -1.06
N THR A 436 25.37 37.75 -0.54
CA THR A 436 25.29 37.44 0.90
C THR A 436 26.39 36.47 1.35
N MET A 437 26.87 35.61 0.45
CA MET A 437 27.94 34.66 0.72
C MET A 437 29.32 35.31 0.80
N SER A 438 30.12 34.93 1.80
CA SER A 438 31.51 35.40 1.88
C SER A 438 32.38 34.77 0.79
N LEU A 439 33.46 35.47 0.38
CA LEU A 439 34.41 34.95 -0.62
C LEU A 439 35.04 33.60 -0.22
N LYS A 440 35.18 33.35 1.08
CA LYS A 440 35.73 32.10 1.59
C LYS A 440 34.76 30.93 1.41
N GLU A 441 33.47 31.16 1.66
CA GLU A 441 32.41 30.17 1.46
C GLU A 441 32.20 29.87 -0.01
N LYS A 442 32.13 30.90 -0.87
CA LYS A 442 32.05 30.72 -2.33
C LYS A 442 33.18 29.83 -2.85
N LYS A 443 34.43 30.12 -2.45
CA LYS A 443 35.60 29.32 -2.84
C LYS A 443 35.54 27.89 -2.32
N MET A 444 34.98 27.66 -1.13
CA MET A 444 34.85 26.32 -0.57
C MET A 444 33.81 25.49 -1.32
N VAL A 445 32.64 26.06 -1.64
CA VAL A 445 31.58 25.38 -2.39
C VAL A 445 32.02 25.11 -3.84
N LEU A 446 32.65 26.09 -4.51
CA LEU A 446 33.20 25.92 -5.86
C LEU A 446 34.29 24.83 -5.92
N LYS A 447 35.16 24.72 -4.90
CA LYS A 447 36.09 23.59 -4.78
C LYS A 447 35.39 22.24 -4.61
N GLY A 448 34.25 22.22 -3.92
CA GLY A 448 33.40 21.03 -3.81
C GLY A 448 32.91 20.57 -5.18
N ILE A 449 32.45 21.51 -6.01
CA ILE A 449 32.01 21.24 -7.39
C ILE A 449 33.19 20.81 -8.25
N GLN A 450 34.34 21.51 -8.17
CA GLN A 450 35.57 21.14 -8.89
C GLN A 450 36.01 19.70 -8.58
N LYS A 451 35.85 19.24 -7.33
CA LYS A 451 36.25 17.89 -6.90
C LYS A 451 35.33 16.79 -7.45
N HIS A 452 34.02 17.00 -7.45
CA HIS A 452 33.05 15.94 -7.79
C HIS A 452 32.57 16.02 -9.25
N HIS A 453 32.63 17.20 -9.86
CA HIS A 453 32.19 17.47 -11.23
C HIS A 453 33.23 18.35 -11.97
N PRO A 454 34.46 17.85 -12.19
CA PRO A 454 35.54 18.64 -12.77
C PRO A 454 35.25 19.12 -14.19
N GLU A 455 34.51 18.33 -14.98
CA GLU A 455 34.19 18.68 -16.37
C GLU A 455 33.27 19.89 -16.47
N VAL A 456 32.27 19.99 -15.60
CA VAL A 456 31.35 21.13 -15.53
C VAL A 456 32.08 22.38 -15.03
N PHE A 457 32.93 22.20 -14.02
CA PHE A 457 33.75 23.27 -13.48
C PHE A 457 34.69 23.86 -14.55
N LEU A 458 35.39 23.02 -15.31
CA LEU A 458 36.33 23.46 -16.36
C LEU A 458 35.63 24.14 -17.55
N ARG A 459 34.35 23.87 -17.80
CA ARG A 459 33.58 24.60 -18.83
C ARG A 459 33.32 26.05 -18.43
N GLN A 460 33.09 26.31 -17.15
CA GLN A 460 32.89 27.66 -16.60
C GLN A 460 34.21 28.37 -16.27
N PHE A 461 35.24 27.60 -15.88
CA PHE A 461 36.57 28.09 -15.54
C PHE A 461 37.63 27.37 -16.38
N PRO A 462 37.86 27.79 -17.65
CA PRO A 462 38.77 27.10 -18.59
C PRO A 462 40.22 27.03 -18.10
N ASP A 463 40.63 28.02 -17.31
CA ASP A 463 41.99 28.12 -16.75
C ASP A 463 42.16 27.28 -15.47
N GLY A 464 41.08 26.64 -14.98
CA GLY A 464 41.10 25.78 -13.79
C GLY A 464 41.22 26.52 -12.45
N GLU A 465 41.24 27.85 -12.47
CA GLU A 465 41.31 28.71 -11.29
C GLU A 465 39.94 29.31 -10.92
N ILE A 466 39.70 29.48 -9.61
CA ILE A 466 38.49 30.08 -9.00
C ILE A 466 38.72 31.56 -8.75
#